data_AF-A0A519ZQQ5-F1
#
_entry.id   AF-A0A519ZQQ5-F1
#
_cell.length_a   1.000
_cell.length_b   1.000
_cell.length_c   1.000
_cell.angle_alpha   90.00
_cell.angle_beta   90.00
_cell.angle_gamma   90.00
#
_symmetry.space_group_name_H-M   'P 1'
#
loop_
_entity.id
_entity.type
_entity.pdbx_description
1 polymer ?
#
loop_
_entity_poly.entity_id
_entity_poly.type
_entity_poly.pdbx_seq_one_letter_code
_entity_poly.pdbx_strand_id
1 'polypeptide(L)'
;MSTRYPLALIGALLAASALTAQASTGQINSFSASATQVTEGTLVDFTVDFGVITEGWTNGGSNPIEPAPQEGFQEWQVNWYSYENQTLSQVWLEAGGNTFTDYPVVSPNSSHTGSWTFSILFPTQGTFDITLNGGWTTSFESYHSNESATRDCYNVDPGGTDELSCSSWNWVYDDGGDTYTFDQSFSPMTVTVNVAAVPEPESLAMLLAGAGVLLGARRLRPRL
;
A
#
# COMPACT_ATOMS: atom_id res chain seq x y z
N MET A 1 19.39 -59.57 19.06
CA MET A 1 18.63 -59.39 17.81
C MET A 1 17.82 -58.11 17.99
N SER A 2 18.42 -56.97 17.68
CA SER A 2 18.43 -56.32 16.35
C SER A 2 17.13 -55.58 16.07
N THR A 3 17.20 -54.25 16.30
CA THR A 3 16.66 -53.16 15.46
C THR A 3 15.12 -53.09 15.35
N ARG A 4 14.43 -51.97 15.62
CA ARG A 4 14.67 -50.59 15.19
C ARG A 4 13.82 -49.64 16.05
N TYR A 5 14.40 -48.53 16.52
CA TYR A 5 13.65 -47.28 16.61
C TYR A 5 13.47 -46.75 15.17
N PRO A 6 12.33 -46.12 14.88
CA PRO A 6 12.41 -44.67 14.86
C PRO A 6 11.28 -44.03 15.66
N LEU A 7 11.65 -43.09 16.53
CA LEU A 7 10.81 -41.93 16.83
C LEU A 7 10.46 -41.30 15.47
N ALA A 8 9.26 -41.55 14.97
CA ALA A 8 8.70 -40.80 13.87
C ALA A 8 8.18 -39.49 14.43
N LEU A 9 9.02 -38.49 14.24
CA LEU A 9 8.80 -37.07 14.39
C LEU A 9 7.56 -36.64 13.58
N ILE A 10 6.40 -36.48 14.22
CA ILE A 10 5.28 -35.68 13.69
C ILE A 10 4.71 -34.87 14.86
N GLY A 11 5.55 -33.97 15.40
CA GLY A 11 5.02 -32.76 16.01
C GLY A 11 4.49 -31.95 14.85
N ALA A 12 3.16 -31.84 14.76
CA ALA A 12 2.48 -31.03 13.78
C ALA A 12 3.19 -29.68 13.72
N LEU A 13 3.77 -29.39 12.55
CA LEU A 13 4.03 -28.03 12.14
C LEU A 13 2.66 -27.35 12.26
N LEU A 14 2.42 -26.65 13.36
CA LEU A 14 1.61 -25.45 13.35
C LEU A 14 2.32 -24.56 12.34
N ALA A 15 2.00 -24.77 11.07
CA ALA A 15 2.12 -23.77 10.05
C ALA A 15 1.23 -22.65 10.57
N ALA A 16 1.79 -21.83 11.46
CA ALA A 16 1.60 -20.40 11.41
C ALA A 16 1.89 -20.07 9.95
N SER A 17 0.83 -20.16 9.15
CA SER A 17 0.76 -19.62 7.83
C SER A 17 1.11 -18.17 8.02
N ALA A 18 2.40 -17.87 7.83
CA ALA A 18 2.87 -16.57 7.40
C ALA A 18 2.21 -16.34 6.04
N LEU A 19 0.89 -16.10 6.08
CA LEU A 19 0.16 -15.41 5.05
C LEU A 19 0.85 -14.06 5.05
N THR A 20 1.76 -13.92 4.10
CA THR A 20 2.25 -12.62 3.68
C THR A 20 1.00 -11.91 3.19
N ALA A 21 0.38 -11.16 4.09
CA ALA A 21 -0.72 -10.26 3.78
C ALA A 21 -0.30 -9.50 2.51
N GLN A 22 -1.09 -9.64 1.45
CA GLN A 22 -0.88 -8.81 0.26
C GLN A 22 -1.03 -7.37 0.73
N ALA A 23 0.08 -6.63 0.72
CA ALA A 23 0.11 -5.25 1.16
C ALA A 23 -0.86 -4.44 0.28
N SER A 24 -1.57 -3.46 0.87
CA SER A 24 -2.43 -2.57 0.07
C SER A 24 -1.59 -1.97 -1.05
N THR A 25 -2.22 -1.70 -2.20
CA THR A 25 -1.53 -1.07 -3.32
C THR A 25 -2.03 0.35 -3.49
N GLY A 26 -1.09 1.29 -3.53
CA GLY A 26 -1.35 2.70 -3.77
C GLY A 26 -0.54 3.20 -4.95
N GLN A 27 -1.14 4.10 -5.74
CA GLN A 27 -0.47 4.78 -6.84
C GLN A 27 -0.94 6.23 -6.99
N ILE A 28 -0.03 7.07 -7.48
CA ILE A 28 -0.38 8.37 -8.05
C ILE A 28 -0.82 8.11 -9.48
N ASN A 29 -2.07 8.44 -9.80
CA ASN A 29 -2.64 8.28 -11.13
C ASN A 29 -2.23 9.42 -12.07
N SER A 30 -2.17 10.64 -11.53
CA SER A 30 -1.79 11.84 -12.29
C SER A 30 -1.10 12.86 -11.38
N PHE A 31 -0.13 13.57 -11.94
CA PHE A 31 0.43 14.78 -11.35
C PHE A 31 0.72 15.78 -12.45
N SER A 32 0.07 16.94 -12.39
CA SER A 32 0.11 17.93 -13.47
C SER A 32 0.15 19.36 -12.93
N ALA A 33 0.61 20.27 -13.78
CA ALA A 33 0.63 21.72 -13.54
C ALA A 33 -0.23 22.42 -14.58
N SER A 34 -0.88 23.52 -14.20
CA SER A 34 -1.69 24.35 -15.11
C SER A 34 -0.84 25.00 -16.21
N ALA A 35 0.45 25.21 -15.96
CA ALA A 35 1.45 25.60 -16.94
C ALA A 35 2.85 25.11 -16.53
N THR A 36 3.66 24.71 -17.52
CA THR A 36 5.08 24.32 -17.34
C THR A 36 6.06 25.35 -17.91
N GLN A 37 5.54 26.39 -18.57
CA GLN A 37 6.29 27.54 -19.03
C GLN A 37 5.57 28.81 -18.57
N VAL A 38 6.21 29.56 -17.68
CA VAL A 38 5.64 30.77 -17.08
C VAL A 38 6.69 31.88 -17.00
N THR A 39 6.26 33.09 -16.65
CA THR A 39 7.17 34.18 -16.32
C THR A 39 7.34 34.31 -14.81
N GLU A 40 8.42 34.95 -14.39
CA GLU A 40 8.65 35.31 -12.99
C GLU A 40 7.43 36.01 -12.37
N GLY A 41 7.12 35.66 -11.12
CA GLY A 41 5.97 36.16 -10.38
C GLY A 41 4.65 35.44 -10.69
N THR A 42 4.66 34.39 -11.51
CA THR A 42 3.45 33.62 -11.84
C THR A 42 3.14 32.59 -10.75
N LEU A 43 1.85 32.50 -10.42
CA LEU A 43 1.29 31.41 -9.61
C LEU A 43 0.90 30.26 -10.55
N VAL A 44 1.38 29.04 -10.26
CA VAL A 44 1.04 27.83 -11.02
C VAL A 44 0.25 26.91 -10.12
N ASP A 45 -0.88 26.43 -10.63
CA ASP A 45 -1.73 25.46 -9.94
C ASP A 45 -1.29 24.04 -10.32
N PHE A 46 -1.25 23.16 -9.34
CA PHE A 46 -0.95 21.75 -9.49
C PHE A 46 -2.17 20.93 -9.13
N THR A 47 -2.36 19.82 -9.83
CA THR A 47 -3.42 18.85 -9.55
C THR A 47 -2.81 17.46 -9.46
N VAL A 48 -3.21 16.73 -8.43
CA VAL A 48 -2.77 15.37 -8.12
C VAL A 48 -3.99 14.50 -8.04
N ASP A 49 -3.99 13.36 -8.73
CA ASP A 49 -4.97 12.30 -8.54
C ASP A 49 -4.27 11.04 -8.06
N PHE A 50 -4.85 10.37 -7.07
CA PHE A 50 -4.29 9.14 -6.51
C PHE A 50 -5.37 8.09 -6.24
N GLY A 51 -4.93 6.85 -6.06
CA GLY A 51 -5.78 5.74 -5.67
C GLY A 51 -5.06 4.80 -4.72
N VAL A 52 -5.79 4.26 -3.75
CA VAL A 52 -5.34 3.21 -2.83
C VAL A 52 -6.39 2.11 -2.82
N ILE A 53 -5.95 0.88 -2.98
CA ILE A 53 -6.77 -0.33 -2.92
C ILE A 53 -6.36 -1.08 -1.67
N THR A 54 -7.33 -1.37 -0.81
CA THR A 54 -7.16 -2.26 0.33
C THR A 54 -7.78 -3.61 0.03
N GLU A 55 -7.16 -4.67 0.53
CA GLU A 55 -7.57 -6.04 0.29
C GLU A 55 -7.74 -6.78 1.62
N GLY A 56 -8.56 -7.81 1.58
CA GLY A 56 -8.71 -8.71 2.71
C GLY A 56 -9.06 -10.10 2.21
N TRP A 57 -9.01 -11.04 3.12
CA TRP A 57 -9.31 -12.42 2.81
C TRP A 57 -10.08 -13.05 3.95
N THR A 58 -10.90 -14.02 3.59
CA THR A 58 -11.60 -14.87 4.54
C THR A 58 -11.35 -16.32 4.14
N ASN A 59 -11.10 -17.14 5.14
CA ASN A 59 -10.99 -18.57 4.98
C ASN A 59 -11.79 -19.24 6.09
N GLY A 60 -12.30 -20.42 5.82
CA GLY A 60 -12.98 -21.18 6.83
C GLY A 60 -13.56 -22.44 6.26
N GLY A 61 -13.95 -23.31 7.17
CA GLY A 61 -14.60 -24.54 6.82
C GLY A 61 -14.96 -25.33 8.06
N SER A 62 -15.59 -26.45 7.79
CA SER A 62 -15.96 -27.41 8.80
C SER A 62 -15.78 -28.81 8.28
N ASN A 63 -15.40 -29.70 9.17
CA ASN A 63 -15.42 -31.13 8.98
C ASN A 63 -16.19 -31.75 10.15
N PRO A 64 -17.53 -31.79 10.10
CA PRO A 64 -18.34 -32.31 11.19
C PRO A 64 -18.33 -33.84 11.26
N ILE A 65 -17.69 -34.52 10.30
CA ILE A 65 -17.61 -35.98 10.28
C ILE A 65 -16.44 -36.40 11.17
N GLU A 66 -16.76 -37.07 12.27
CA GLU A 66 -15.76 -37.66 13.14
C GLU A 66 -14.88 -38.66 12.37
N PRO A 67 -13.55 -38.57 12.48
CA PRO A 67 -12.64 -39.55 11.89
C PRO A 67 -12.93 -40.96 12.41
N ALA A 68 -12.87 -41.94 11.50
CA ALA A 68 -12.95 -43.34 11.87
C ALA A 68 -11.82 -43.67 12.88
N PRO A 69 -12.07 -44.51 13.89
CA PRO A 69 -11.04 -45.00 14.79
C PRO A 69 -9.88 -45.65 14.02
N GLN A 70 -8.65 -45.23 14.32
CA GLN A 70 -7.41 -45.81 13.81
C GLN A 70 -6.43 -45.88 14.97
N GLU A 71 -5.63 -46.95 15.03
CA GLU A 71 -4.61 -47.12 16.07
C GLU A 71 -3.63 -45.93 16.09
N GLY A 72 -3.35 -45.41 17.29
CA GLY A 72 -2.47 -44.28 17.53
C GLY A 72 -3.17 -42.97 17.88
N PHE A 73 -2.40 -41.89 17.80
CA PHE A 73 -2.87 -40.52 18.02
C PHE A 73 -3.71 -40.05 16.83
N GLN A 74 -4.87 -39.49 17.11
CA GLN A 74 -5.77 -38.91 16.11
C GLN A 74 -6.07 -37.45 16.43
N GLU A 75 -6.09 -36.64 15.38
CA GLU A 75 -6.50 -35.24 15.43
C GLU A 75 -7.71 -35.03 14.52
N TRP A 76 -8.64 -34.20 14.98
CA TRP A 76 -9.84 -33.83 14.25
C TRP A 76 -9.99 -32.31 14.28
N GLN A 77 -9.72 -31.66 13.16
CA GLN A 77 -10.08 -30.26 12.97
C GLN A 77 -11.56 -30.18 12.56
N VAL A 78 -12.40 -29.63 13.44
CA VAL A 78 -13.86 -29.66 13.29
C VAL A 78 -14.36 -28.41 12.63
N ASN A 79 -13.91 -27.25 13.11
CA ASN A 79 -14.24 -25.95 12.56
C ASN A 79 -12.99 -25.10 12.53
N TRP A 80 -12.81 -24.35 11.45
CA TRP A 80 -11.79 -23.32 11.38
C TRP A 80 -12.34 -22.11 10.66
N TYR A 81 -11.92 -20.94 11.11
CA TYR A 81 -12.27 -19.69 10.51
C TYR A 81 -11.10 -18.73 10.68
N SER A 82 -10.80 -17.96 9.65
CA SER A 82 -9.85 -16.88 9.73
C SER A 82 -10.23 -15.77 8.77
N TYR A 83 -9.94 -14.55 9.17
CA TYR A 83 -10.07 -13.40 8.30
C TYR A 83 -8.95 -12.41 8.54
N GLU A 84 -8.74 -11.60 7.52
CA GLU A 84 -7.98 -10.38 7.61
C GLU A 84 -8.75 -9.28 6.88
N ASN A 85 -8.97 -8.18 7.57
CA ASN A 85 -9.59 -6.98 7.05
C ASN A 85 -8.55 -5.86 7.06
N GLN A 86 -8.39 -5.22 5.91
CA GLN A 86 -7.55 -4.05 5.79
C GLN A 86 -8.41 -2.81 5.62
N THR A 87 -8.09 -1.74 6.34
CA THR A 87 -8.79 -0.46 6.28
C THR A 87 -7.80 0.66 6.04
N LEU A 88 -8.10 1.55 5.10
CA LEU A 88 -7.32 2.77 4.89
C LEU A 88 -7.65 3.77 6.00
N SER A 89 -6.63 4.23 6.71
CA SER A 89 -6.80 5.17 7.84
C SER A 89 -6.25 6.56 7.53
N GLN A 90 -5.26 6.67 6.66
CA GLN A 90 -4.65 7.94 6.31
C GLN A 90 -4.06 7.92 4.89
N VAL A 91 -4.10 9.06 4.20
CA VAL A 91 -3.30 9.34 3.00
C VAL A 91 -2.60 10.67 3.19
N TRP A 92 -1.33 10.78 2.83
CA TRP A 92 -0.59 12.05 2.83
C TRP A 92 0.20 12.23 1.55
N LEU A 93 0.36 13.49 1.15
CA LEU A 93 1.19 13.90 0.00
C LEU A 93 1.93 15.18 0.37
N GLU A 94 3.11 15.33 -0.20
CA GLU A 94 3.98 16.47 -0.03
C GLU A 94 4.53 16.91 -1.38
N ALA A 95 4.37 18.19 -1.71
CA ALA A 95 4.91 18.78 -2.93
C ALA A 95 5.16 20.28 -2.76
N GLY A 96 6.34 20.74 -3.20
CA GLY A 96 6.68 22.16 -3.21
C GLY A 96 6.57 22.85 -1.84
N GLY A 97 6.87 22.13 -0.76
CA GLY A 97 6.77 22.62 0.61
C GLY A 97 5.35 22.63 1.20
N ASN A 98 4.35 22.14 0.47
CA ASN A 98 3.00 21.92 0.97
C ASN A 98 2.84 20.47 1.39
N THR A 99 2.14 20.23 2.50
CA THR A 99 1.77 18.91 2.99
C THR A 99 0.26 18.81 3.09
N PHE A 100 -0.29 17.73 2.59
CA PHE A 100 -1.72 17.42 2.61
C PHE A 100 -1.92 16.08 3.29
N THR A 101 -2.96 15.96 4.09
CA THR A 101 -3.31 14.74 4.79
C THR A 101 -4.81 14.58 4.81
N ASP A 102 -5.28 13.40 4.43
CA ASP A 102 -6.68 13.00 4.48
C ASP A 102 -6.85 11.76 5.36
N TYR A 103 -8.00 11.67 6.02
CA TYR A 103 -8.39 10.58 6.91
C TYR A 103 -9.70 9.97 6.38
N PRO A 104 -9.62 9.17 5.31
CA PRO A 104 -10.80 8.66 4.64
C PRO A 104 -11.60 7.70 5.54
N VAL A 105 -12.93 7.83 5.51
CA VAL A 105 -13.84 6.89 6.17
C VAL A 105 -14.36 5.92 5.12
N VAL A 106 -13.65 4.80 4.97
CA VAL A 106 -13.97 3.75 3.98
C VAL A 106 -14.23 2.43 4.68
N SER A 107 -15.03 1.56 4.04
CA SER A 107 -15.22 0.21 4.55
C SER A 107 -13.92 -0.60 4.43
N PRO A 108 -13.73 -1.63 5.25
CA PRO A 108 -12.62 -2.56 5.06
C PRO A 108 -12.63 -3.17 3.65
N ASN A 109 -11.45 -3.49 3.12
CA ASN A 109 -11.23 -4.18 1.85
C ASN A 109 -11.86 -3.43 0.66
N SER A 110 -11.75 -2.10 0.67
CA SER A 110 -12.28 -1.21 -0.35
C SER A 110 -11.21 -0.35 -1.03
N SER A 111 -11.60 0.30 -2.12
CA SER A 111 -10.75 1.26 -2.82
C SER A 111 -11.11 2.69 -2.44
N HIS A 112 -10.09 3.54 -2.31
CA HIS A 112 -10.23 4.98 -2.13
C HIS A 112 -9.49 5.73 -3.23
N THR A 113 -10.09 6.78 -3.75
CA THR A 113 -9.46 7.70 -4.71
C THR A 113 -9.67 9.12 -4.25
N GLY A 114 -8.65 9.95 -4.41
CA GLY A 114 -8.71 11.36 -4.05
C GLY A 114 -8.03 12.23 -5.09
N SER A 115 -8.35 13.52 -5.03
CA SER A 115 -7.75 14.55 -5.87
C SER A 115 -7.43 15.77 -5.02
N TRP A 116 -6.21 16.30 -5.13
CA TRP A 116 -5.77 17.49 -4.42
C TRP A 116 -5.23 18.54 -5.38
N THR A 117 -5.47 19.79 -5.03
CA THR A 117 -5.00 20.95 -5.78
C THR A 117 -4.27 21.92 -4.88
N PHE A 118 -3.15 22.45 -5.34
CA PHE A 118 -2.38 23.45 -4.62
C PHE A 118 -1.67 24.39 -5.61
N SER A 119 -1.20 25.54 -5.13
CA SER A 119 -0.56 26.53 -5.99
C SER A 119 0.82 26.89 -5.47
N ILE A 120 1.79 27.05 -6.37
CA ILE A 120 3.14 27.50 -6.04
C ILE A 120 3.41 28.81 -6.78
N LEU A 121 3.92 29.81 -6.04
CA LEU A 121 4.44 31.04 -6.62
C LEU A 121 5.89 30.81 -7.07
N PHE A 122 6.21 31.20 -8.30
CA PHE A 122 7.57 31.17 -8.82
C PHE A 122 8.15 32.59 -8.89
N PRO A 123 8.82 33.07 -7.81
CA PRO A 123 9.23 34.46 -7.68
C PRO A 123 10.51 34.80 -8.44
N THR A 124 11.23 33.82 -8.98
CA THR A 124 12.50 34.04 -9.71
C THR A 124 12.53 33.22 -10.99
N GLN A 125 13.23 33.72 -12.01
CA GLN A 125 13.52 32.93 -13.21
C GLN A 125 14.35 31.67 -12.88
N GLY A 126 14.17 30.61 -13.66
CA GLY A 126 14.88 29.34 -13.49
C GLY A 126 14.07 28.13 -13.91
N THR A 127 14.66 26.95 -13.71
CA THR A 127 13.99 25.66 -13.88
C THR A 127 13.78 25.04 -12.51
N PHE A 128 12.55 24.65 -12.21
CA PHE A 128 12.16 24.11 -10.91
C PHE A 128 11.53 22.74 -11.11
N ASP A 129 12.10 21.74 -10.46
CA ASP A 129 11.52 20.40 -10.39
C ASP A 129 10.66 20.29 -9.14
N ILE A 130 9.35 20.18 -9.35
CA ILE A 130 8.40 19.96 -8.27
C ILE A 130 8.17 18.45 -8.18
N THR A 131 8.64 17.84 -7.10
CA THR A 131 8.44 16.41 -6.83
C THR A 131 7.31 16.22 -5.84
N LEU A 132 6.35 15.41 -6.23
CA LEU A 132 5.27 14.89 -5.39
C LEU A 132 5.75 13.61 -4.71
N ASN A 133 5.78 13.66 -3.38
CA ASN A 133 5.99 12.51 -2.51
C ASN A 133 4.71 12.22 -1.72
N GLY A 134 4.67 11.09 -1.04
CA GLY A 134 3.62 10.78 -0.09
C GLY A 134 3.42 9.30 0.11
N GLY A 135 2.31 8.96 0.77
CA GLY A 135 2.04 7.62 1.20
C GLY A 135 0.64 7.47 1.79
N TRP A 136 0.41 6.29 2.36
CA TRP A 136 -0.83 5.95 3.02
C TRP A 136 -0.60 5.00 4.19
N THR A 137 -1.47 5.07 5.20
CA THR A 137 -1.47 4.18 6.35
C THR A 137 -2.66 3.25 6.21
N THR A 138 -2.41 1.96 6.39
CA THR A 138 -3.48 0.97 6.53
C THR A 138 -3.45 0.35 7.91
N SER A 139 -4.64 0.13 8.45
CA SER A 139 -4.87 -0.69 9.63
C SER A 139 -5.34 -2.06 9.20
N PHE A 140 -4.84 -3.09 9.85
CA PHE A 140 -5.24 -4.47 9.63
C PHE A 140 -5.87 -5.01 10.91
N GLU A 141 -6.92 -5.78 10.72
CA GLU A 141 -7.57 -6.58 11.75
C GLU A 141 -7.54 -8.02 11.27
N SER A 142 -6.84 -8.86 12.01
CA SER A 142 -6.74 -10.29 11.74
C SER A 142 -7.39 -11.07 12.86
N TYR A 143 -8.01 -12.18 12.51
CA TYR A 143 -8.63 -13.08 13.46
C TYR A 143 -8.53 -14.51 12.96
N HIS A 144 -8.37 -15.44 13.89
CA HIS A 144 -8.50 -16.86 13.65
C HIS A 144 -9.25 -17.51 14.79
N SER A 145 -9.97 -18.58 14.45
CA SER A 145 -10.68 -19.46 15.35
C SER A 145 -10.51 -20.89 14.85
N ASN A 146 -10.16 -21.80 15.73
CA ASN A 146 -9.97 -23.21 15.42
C ASN A 146 -10.53 -24.07 16.54
N GLU A 147 -11.45 -24.95 16.19
CA GLU A 147 -11.95 -26.02 17.05
C GLU A 147 -11.34 -27.33 16.58
N SER A 148 -10.51 -27.90 17.44
CA SER A 148 -9.85 -29.18 17.18
C SER A 148 -10.02 -30.13 18.35
N ALA A 149 -9.92 -31.42 18.08
CA ALA A 149 -9.97 -32.45 19.10
C ALA A 149 -8.85 -33.46 18.87
N THR A 150 -8.32 -34.01 19.96
CA THR A 150 -7.30 -35.05 19.93
C THR A 150 -7.74 -36.26 20.74
N ARG A 151 -7.39 -37.47 20.31
CA ARG A 151 -7.61 -38.70 21.08
C ARG A 151 -6.53 -39.73 20.77
N ASP A 152 -6.41 -40.72 21.64
CA ASP A 152 -5.55 -41.87 21.42
C ASP A 152 -6.38 -43.15 21.33
N CYS A 153 -6.10 -43.97 20.33
CA CYS A 153 -6.68 -45.29 20.16
C CYS A 153 -5.59 -46.36 20.26
N TYR A 154 -5.89 -47.47 20.90
CA TYR A 154 -4.96 -48.60 21.03
C TYR A 154 -5.68 -49.92 20.77
N ASN A 155 -4.95 -50.88 20.20
CA ASN A 155 -5.44 -52.24 20.00
C ASN A 155 -5.49 -52.97 21.36
N VAL A 156 -6.67 -53.43 21.75
CA VAL A 156 -6.87 -54.14 23.03
C VAL A 156 -6.56 -55.64 22.93
N ASP A 157 -6.47 -56.19 21.72
CA ASP A 157 -6.09 -57.58 21.45
C ASP A 157 -5.24 -57.69 20.17
N PRO A 158 -3.93 -57.38 20.25
CA PRO A 158 -3.04 -57.38 19.09
C PRO A 158 -2.77 -58.78 18.49
N GLY A 159 -3.37 -59.85 19.05
CA GLY A 159 -3.32 -61.21 18.51
C GLY A 159 -4.67 -61.78 18.07
N GLY A 160 -5.74 -60.99 18.13
CA GLY A 160 -7.13 -61.42 17.94
C GLY A 160 -7.91 -60.60 16.90
N THR A 161 -8.96 -59.90 17.32
CA THR A 161 -10.00 -59.30 16.46
C THR A 161 -9.68 -57.92 15.88
N ASP A 162 -8.48 -57.37 16.10
CA ASP A 162 -8.11 -55.99 15.78
C ASP A 162 -9.08 -54.94 16.37
N GLU A 163 -9.64 -55.22 17.55
CA GLU A 163 -10.55 -54.31 18.24
C GLU A 163 -9.79 -53.10 18.79
N LEU A 164 -10.25 -51.89 18.43
CA LEU A 164 -9.69 -50.63 18.90
C LEU A 164 -10.48 -50.07 20.08
N SER A 165 -9.76 -49.68 21.12
CA SER A 165 -10.29 -48.88 22.23
C SER A 165 -9.71 -47.47 22.13
N CYS A 166 -10.56 -46.47 22.10
CA CYS A 166 -10.17 -45.06 22.00
C CYS A 166 -10.49 -44.30 23.29
N SER A 167 -9.65 -43.35 23.65
CA SER A 167 -9.99 -42.34 24.64
C SER A 167 -11.11 -41.44 24.13
N SER A 168 -11.79 -40.76 25.06
CA SER A 168 -12.64 -39.62 24.70
C SER A 168 -11.81 -38.53 24.01
N TRP A 169 -12.46 -37.76 23.15
CA TRP A 169 -11.88 -36.56 22.55
C TRP A 169 -11.49 -35.52 23.61
N ASN A 170 -10.26 -35.04 23.53
CA ASN A 170 -9.77 -33.87 24.25
C ASN A 170 -9.86 -32.65 23.32
N TRP A 171 -10.75 -31.73 23.65
CA TRP A 171 -11.08 -30.57 22.82
C TRP A 171 -10.15 -29.38 23.09
N VAL A 172 -9.75 -28.70 22.02
CA VAL A 172 -8.95 -27.48 22.02
C VAL A 172 -9.67 -26.43 21.19
N TYR A 173 -9.86 -25.27 21.81
CA TYR A 173 -10.41 -24.08 21.20
C TYR A 173 -9.30 -23.04 21.17
N ASP A 174 -8.92 -22.63 19.97
CA ASP A 174 -7.89 -21.62 19.74
C ASP A 174 -8.52 -20.43 19.04
N ASP A 175 -8.61 -19.32 19.75
CA ASP A 175 -9.17 -18.07 19.26
C ASP A 175 -8.15 -16.97 19.49
N GLY A 176 -7.83 -16.23 18.44
CA GLY A 176 -6.85 -15.16 18.50
C GLY A 176 -7.16 -14.09 17.49
N GLY A 177 -6.85 -12.85 17.84
CA GLY A 177 -6.96 -11.73 16.93
C GLY A 177 -5.91 -10.67 17.25
N ASP A 178 -5.45 -10.02 16.20
CA ASP A 178 -4.43 -8.99 16.27
C ASP A 178 -4.82 -7.80 15.39
N THR A 179 -4.37 -6.63 15.82
CA THR A 179 -4.49 -5.39 15.03
C THR A 179 -3.12 -4.77 14.87
N TYR A 180 -2.82 -4.31 13.65
CA TYR A 180 -1.53 -3.70 13.34
C TYR A 180 -1.71 -2.62 12.27
N THR A 181 -0.73 -1.72 12.18
CA THR A 181 -0.74 -0.60 11.22
C THR A 181 0.54 -0.58 10.41
N PHE A 182 0.42 -0.24 9.13
CA PHE A 182 1.54 -0.12 8.22
C PHE A 182 1.44 1.16 7.41
N ASP A 183 2.56 1.87 7.37
CA ASP A 183 2.79 3.00 6.48
C ASP A 183 3.43 2.51 5.18
N GLN A 184 2.92 2.99 4.07
CA GLN A 184 3.43 2.72 2.73
C GLN A 184 3.59 4.02 1.96
N SER A 185 4.37 3.99 0.88
CA SER A 185 4.72 5.18 0.10
C SER A 185 4.34 5.03 -1.36
N PHE A 186 3.87 6.11 -1.97
CA PHE A 186 3.71 6.18 -3.41
C PHE A 186 5.07 6.27 -4.11
N SER A 187 5.13 5.81 -5.36
CA SER A 187 6.26 6.14 -6.24
C SER A 187 6.22 7.65 -6.56
N PRO A 188 7.31 8.41 -6.32
CA PRO A 188 7.30 9.84 -6.56
C PRO A 188 7.06 10.20 -8.02
N MET A 189 6.43 11.35 -8.26
CA MET A 189 6.29 11.94 -9.61
C MET A 189 6.84 13.36 -9.61
N THR A 190 7.47 13.77 -10.71
CA THR A 190 8.07 15.11 -10.83
C THR A 190 7.52 15.84 -12.04
N VAL A 191 7.19 17.12 -11.85
CA VAL A 191 6.83 18.06 -12.92
C VAL A 191 7.83 19.20 -12.92
N THR A 192 8.44 19.45 -14.09
CA THR A 192 9.38 20.55 -14.29
C THR A 192 8.66 21.79 -14.78
N VAL A 193 8.87 22.92 -14.10
CA VAL A 193 8.38 24.25 -14.48
C VAL A 193 9.55 25.13 -14.88
N ASN A 194 9.47 25.72 -16.07
CA ASN A 194 10.44 26.68 -16.58
C ASN A 194 9.89 28.09 -16.44
N VAL A 195 10.66 28.95 -15.81
CA VAL A 195 10.30 30.32 -15.46
C VAL A 195 11.23 31.27 -16.19
N ALA A 196 10.70 32.04 -17.13
CA ALA A 196 11.42 33.08 -17.84
C ALA A 196 11.43 34.40 -17.06
N ALA A 197 12.50 35.19 -17.16
CA ALA A 197 12.48 36.56 -16.65
C ALA A 197 11.39 37.38 -17.33
N VAL A 198 10.76 38.25 -16.53
CA VAL A 198 9.99 39.36 -17.07
C VAL A 198 10.99 40.44 -17.54
N PRO A 199 10.96 40.87 -18.81
CA PRO A 199 11.82 41.96 -19.25
C PRO A 199 11.49 43.22 -18.44
N GLU A 200 12.49 43.81 -17.78
CA GLU A 200 12.27 45.08 -17.10
C GLU A 200 11.85 46.16 -18.12
N PRO A 201 10.96 47.08 -17.76
CA PRO A 201 10.50 48.12 -18.68
C PRO A 201 11.66 48.97 -19.23
N GLU A 202 12.75 49.11 -18.46
CA GLU A 202 13.93 49.87 -18.86
C GLU A 202 14.75 49.17 -19.95
N SER A 203 14.87 47.85 -19.91
CA SER A 203 15.56 47.09 -20.96
C SER A 203 14.76 47.07 -22.26
N LEU A 204 13.43 47.08 -22.18
CA LEU A 204 12.55 47.21 -23.34
C LEU A 204 12.61 48.63 -23.93
N ALA A 205 12.67 49.66 -23.08
CA ALA A 205 12.89 51.04 -23.50
C ALA A 205 14.26 51.24 -24.17
N MET A 206 15.33 50.61 -23.65
CA MET A 206 16.66 50.64 -24.27
C MET A 206 16.69 49.90 -25.62
N LEU A 207 16.00 48.76 -25.74
CA LEU A 207 15.90 48.03 -27.00
C LEU A 207 15.16 48.87 -28.07
N LEU A 208 14.07 49.52 -27.68
CA LEU A 208 13.30 50.42 -28.55
C LEU A 208 14.08 51.69 -28.92
N ALA A 209 14.81 52.29 -27.96
CA ALA A 209 15.68 53.43 -28.20
C ALA A 209 16.82 53.06 -29.16
N GLY A 210 17.46 51.90 -28.98
CA GLY A 210 18.50 51.38 -29.87
C GLY A 210 18.00 51.11 -31.29
N ALA A 211 16.80 50.52 -31.43
CA ALA A 211 16.15 50.34 -32.72
C ALA A 211 15.81 51.69 -33.40
N GLY A 212 15.35 52.67 -32.62
CA GLY A 212 15.09 54.04 -33.10
C GLY A 212 16.34 54.74 -33.63
N VAL A 213 17.48 54.61 -32.94
CA VAL A 213 18.77 55.16 -33.38
C VAL A 213 19.26 54.49 -34.66
N LEU A 214 19.13 53.16 -34.80
CA LEU A 214 19.52 52.43 -36.00
C LEU A 214 18.66 52.78 -37.23
N LEU A 215 17.37 53.01 -37.03
CA LEU A 215 16.45 53.46 -38.09
C LEU A 215 16.67 54.95 -38.46
N GLY A 216 17.03 55.79 -37.48
CA GLY A 216 17.39 57.20 -37.70
C GLY A 216 18.72 57.39 -38.44
N ALA A 217 19.73 56.58 -38.13
CA ALA A 217 21.05 56.65 -38.76
C ALA A 217 21.03 56.29 -40.26
N ARG A 218 20.05 55.49 -40.72
CA ARG A 218 19.87 55.20 -42.16
C ARG A 218 19.33 56.38 -42.97
N ARG A 219 18.69 57.38 -42.34
CA ARG A 219 18.17 58.57 -43.05
C ARG A 219 19.21 59.69 -43.22
N LEU A 220 20.37 59.60 -42.57
CA LEU A 220 21.39 60.66 -42.54
C LEU A 220 22.65 60.35 -43.38
N ARG A 221 22.60 59.43 -44.35
CA ARG A 221 23.68 59.34 -45.36
C ARG A 221 23.54 60.51 -46.34
N PRO A 222 24.46 61.49 -46.35
CA PRO A 222 24.45 62.54 -47.37
C PRO A 222 24.83 61.90 -48.71
N ARG A 223 24.09 62.22 -49.77
CA ARG A 223 24.54 61.95 -51.14
C ARG A 223 25.76 62.84 -51.40
N LEU A 224 26.93 62.22 -51.50
CA LEU A 224 28.10 62.79 -52.18
C LEU A 224 27.81 62.88 -53.68
#